data_AF-A0A930NNB2-F1
#
_entry.id   AF-A0A930NNB2-F1
#
_cell.length_a   1.000
_cell.length_b   1.000
_cell.length_c   1.000
_cell.angle_alpha   90.00
_cell.angle_beta   90.00
_cell.angle_gamma   90.00
#
_symmetry.space_group_name_H-M   'P 1'
#
loop_
_entity.id
_entity.type
_entity.pdbx_description
1 polymer ?
#
loop_
_entity_poly.entity_id
_entity_poly.type
_entity_poly.pdbx_seq_one_letter_code
_entity_poly.pdbx_strand_id
1 'polypeptide(L)'
;MKKLKYLMMAAVCALFASCMGDSYAEPAETGSAPYGNNELTETNVISIAQLKSKFANYIATDYRDGVSYAKVTDDIKIKAIVTSSDVAGNIYQEVALQDATGAIIVSVAQGGLHGALPIGTEVLVSLKDLYVGNYGKQAQIGVPSVNASGATTIGRISRTVWDQHYKILSTGNKVEPTEFASGTNATTWDLDTDGGKLGIIRNVSFKSSNSSKVTDTFADANGGAGSVSWTLNEQDGRKVIVYNSNFAKFANSKVPTGKVDIVGIFKRFNNQWEIIIRSLDDIKSAEKVDPFKGLPGKGDGTQANPLDITRALAYAKLNKKDANTYYIKGIISQIDEVSTQYGNARYYLSNDGTTTDQLQVFRGLYLNGNKFTDPSQISVGKKVLILGTLDFYEATSNPQVGRNSKIISIN
;
A
#
# COMPACT_ATOMS: atom_id res chain seq x y z
N MET A 1 15.56 -62.05 31.26
CA MET A 1 15.34 -60.73 31.93
C MET A 1 15.34 -59.50 31.01
N LYS A 2 15.82 -59.56 29.75
CA LYS A 2 15.73 -58.39 28.84
C LYS A 2 14.37 -58.23 28.12
N LYS A 3 13.61 -59.32 27.91
CA LYS A 3 12.28 -59.25 27.26
C LYS A 3 11.13 -58.83 28.18
N LEU A 4 11.28 -58.95 29.51
CA LEU A 4 10.26 -58.54 30.47
C LEU A 4 10.20 -57.01 30.64
N LYS A 5 11.32 -56.31 30.45
CA LYS A 5 11.39 -54.83 30.50
C LYS A 5 10.61 -54.16 29.35
N TYR A 6 10.58 -54.76 28.17
CA TYR A 6 9.82 -54.21 27.03
C TYR A 6 8.31 -54.44 27.16
N LEU A 7 7.89 -55.55 27.78
CA LEU A 7 6.48 -55.81 28.10
C LEU A 7 5.95 -54.86 29.19
N MET A 8 6.77 -54.52 30.18
CA MET A 8 6.40 -53.54 31.22
C MET A 8 6.33 -52.10 30.68
N MET A 9 7.20 -51.72 29.73
CA MET A 9 7.17 -50.41 29.08
C MET A 9 5.93 -50.25 28.16
N ALA A 10 5.53 -51.31 27.45
CA ALA A 10 4.33 -51.29 26.62
C ALA A 10 3.04 -51.22 27.46
N ALA A 11 3.01 -51.87 28.63
CA ALA A 11 1.87 -51.80 29.55
C ALA A 11 1.72 -50.42 30.21
N VAL A 12 2.81 -49.70 30.46
CA VAL A 12 2.78 -48.32 30.99
C VAL A 12 2.34 -47.31 29.93
N CYS A 13 2.67 -47.51 28.65
CA CYS A 13 2.13 -46.68 27.56
C CYS A 13 0.63 -46.88 27.33
N ALA A 14 0.10 -48.09 27.56
CA ALA A 14 -1.33 -48.38 27.46
C ALA A 14 -2.16 -47.77 28.61
N LEU A 15 -1.53 -47.47 29.76
CA LEU A 15 -2.20 -46.82 30.90
C LEU A 15 -2.37 -45.29 30.73
N PHE A 16 -1.70 -44.68 29.74
CA PHE A 16 -1.97 -43.28 29.34
C PHE A 16 -2.92 -43.16 28.15
N ALA A 17 -3.36 -44.28 27.56
CA ALA A 17 -4.29 -44.30 26.43
C ALA A 17 -5.77 -44.32 26.86
N SER A 18 -6.09 -44.28 28.16
CA SER A 18 -7.47 -44.40 28.66
C SER A 18 -8.01 -43.16 29.38
N CYS A 19 -7.45 -41.96 29.13
CA CYS A 19 -8.01 -40.69 29.62
C CYS A 19 -8.33 -39.68 28.51
N MET A 20 -8.57 -40.15 27.28
CA MET A 20 -9.42 -39.41 26.33
C MET A 20 -10.81 -40.05 26.40
N GLY A 21 -11.56 -39.70 27.44
CA GLY A 21 -12.99 -39.97 27.44
C GLY A 21 -13.65 -39.13 26.34
N ASP A 22 -14.66 -39.70 25.69
CA ASP A 22 -15.51 -39.10 24.64
C ASP A 22 -16.32 -37.86 25.09
N SER A 23 -15.82 -37.10 26.07
CA SER A 23 -16.48 -35.96 26.71
C SER A 23 -15.73 -34.63 26.54
N TYR A 24 -14.62 -34.60 25.79
CA TYR A 24 -14.27 -33.36 25.11
C TYR A 24 -15.21 -33.23 23.92
N ALA A 25 -16.43 -32.75 24.19
CA ALA A 25 -17.15 -32.05 23.16
C ALA A 25 -16.20 -30.97 22.65
N GLU A 26 -15.63 -31.17 21.45
CA GLU A 26 -15.18 -30.05 20.65
C GLU A 26 -16.34 -29.04 20.71
N PRO A 27 -16.13 -27.81 21.19
CA PRO A 27 -17.20 -26.83 21.15
C PRO A 27 -17.63 -26.79 19.70
N ALA A 28 -18.91 -27.08 19.45
CA ALA A 28 -19.42 -27.15 18.09
C ALA A 28 -18.94 -25.90 17.33
N GLU A 29 -18.42 -26.06 16.11
CA GLU A 29 -18.05 -24.91 15.26
C GLU A 29 -19.25 -23.99 14.93
N THR A 30 -20.43 -24.38 15.39
CA THR A 30 -21.70 -23.64 15.32
C THR A 30 -22.07 -22.92 16.63
N GLY A 31 -21.21 -22.96 17.65
CA GLY A 31 -21.37 -22.20 18.89
C GLY A 31 -21.26 -20.70 18.64
N SER A 32 -22.09 -19.91 19.32
CA SER A 32 -21.97 -18.45 19.30
C SER A 32 -20.60 -18.03 19.84
N ALA A 33 -20.04 -16.95 19.27
CA ALA A 33 -18.70 -16.51 19.65
C ALA A 33 -18.60 -16.32 21.17
N PRO A 34 -17.51 -16.78 21.82
CA PRO A 34 -17.34 -16.65 23.27
C PRO A 34 -17.04 -15.21 23.71
N TYR A 35 -17.04 -14.26 22.76
CA TYR A 35 -16.74 -12.85 22.95
C TYR A 35 -17.90 -12.01 22.45
N GLY A 36 -18.07 -10.83 23.04
CA GLY A 36 -19.17 -9.92 22.71
C GLY A 36 -20.50 -10.35 23.34
N ASN A 37 -21.57 -9.75 22.84
CA ASN A 37 -22.93 -9.89 23.33
C ASN A 37 -23.80 -10.53 22.25
N ASN A 38 -23.99 -11.85 22.35
CA ASN A 38 -24.76 -12.63 21.38
C ASN A 38 -26.26 -12.30 21.37
N GLU A 39 -26.77 -11.58 22.37
CA GLU A 39 -28.17 -11.13 22.45
C GLU A 39 -28.47 -9.94 21.53
N LEU A 40 -27.44 -9.27 20.98
CA LEU A 40 -27.66 -8.18 20.04
C LEU A 40 -28.33 -8.69 18.75
N THR A 41 -29.29 -7.91 18.27
CA THR A 41 -30.03 -8.16 17.03
C THR A 41 -29.88 -6.98 16.08
N GLU A 42 -29.93 -7.23 14.76
CA GLU A 42 -29.78 -6.23 13.70
C GLU A 42 -31.02 -5.33 13.58
N THR A 43 -31.33 -4.59 14.63
CA THR A 43 -32.40 -3.59 14.69
C THR A 43 -31.80 -2.19 14.77
N ASN A 44 -32.45 -1.22 14.13
CA ASN A 44 -32.05 0.19 14.12
C ASN A 44 -30.59 0.40 13.63
N VAL A 45 -30.19 -0.36 12.61
CA VAL A 45 -28.86 -0.25 12.00
C VAL A 45 -28.84 0.98 11.08
N ILE A 46 -27.90 1.88 11.32
CA ILE A 46 -27.61 3.03 10.45
C ILE A 46 -26.24 2.86 9.81
N SER A 47 -26.00 3.55 8.70
CA SER A 47 -24.67 3.56 8.09
C SER A 47 -23.68 4.42 8.89
N ILE A 48 -22.39 4.17 8.71
CA ILE A 48 -21.33 4.99 9.31
C ILE A 48 -21.42 6.44 8.82
N ALA A 49 -21.75 6.68 7.55
CA ALA A 49 -21.95 8.04 7.05
C ALA A 49 -23.12 8.75 7.75
N GLN A 50 -24.24 8.05 7.99
CA GLN A 50 -25.37 8.59 8.74
C GLN A 50 -24.99 8.90 10.20
N LEU A 51 -24.22 8.01 10.84
CA LEU A 51 -23.70 8.25 12.19
C LEU A 51 -22.79 9.48 12.23
N LYS A 52 -21.83 9.58 11.32
CA LYS A 52 -20.92 10.74 11.23
C LYS A 52 -21.69 12.04 10.99
N SER A 53 -22.70 12.02 10.11
CA SER A 53 -23.58 13.18 9.87
C SER A 53 -24.33 13.60 11.14
N LYS A 54 -24.92 12.62 11.86
CA LYS A 54 -25.65 12.86 13.11
C LYS A 54 -24.78 13.52 14.19
N PHE A 55 -23.49 13.21 14.23
CA PHE A 55 -22.54 13.74 15.21
C PHE A 55 -21.54 14.73 14.63
N ALA A 56 -21.79 15.29 13.43
CA ALA A 56 -20.83 16.07 12.66
C ALA A 56 -20.25 17.26 13.44
N ASN A 57 -21.10 18.00 14.16
CA ASN A 57 -20.66 19.16 14.96
C ASN A 57 -19.63 18.75 16.02
N TYR A 58 -19.87 17.65 16.73
CA TYR A 58 -18.95 17.14 17.75
C TYR A 58 -17.65 16.61 17.12
N ILE A 59 -17.74 15.95 15.98
CA ILE A 59 -16.57 15.42 15.25
C ILE A 59 -15.68 16.57 14.73
N ALA A 60 -16.27 17.67 14.27
CA ALA A 60 -15.55 18.82 13.71
C ALA A 60 -14.99 19.78 14.79
N THR A 61 -15.51 19.70 16.02
CA THR A 61 -15.14 20.59 17.14
C THR A 61 -13.85 20.12 17.80
N ASP A 62 -12.86 21.02 17.89
CA ASP A 62 -11.69 20.80 18.74
C ASP A 62 -12.10 20.91 20.20
N TYR A 63 -11.60 20.02 21.06
CA TYR A 63 -11.96 20.01 22.49
C TYR A 63 -11.57 21.31 23.22
N ARG A 64 -10.64 22.09 22.65
CA ARG A 64 -10.22 23.39 23.17
C ARG A 64 -11.24 24.50 22.87
N ASP A 65 -12.05 24.31 21.85
CA ASP A 65 -13.01 25.30 21.34
C ASP A 65 -14.46 24.97 21.76
N GLY A 66 -14.71 23.78 22.33
CA GLY A 66 -16.03 23.39 22.80
C GLY A 66 -16.17 21.89 23.09
N VAL A 67 -17.43 21.44 23.18
CA VAL A 67 -17.75 20.03 23.42
C VAL A 67 -17.52 19.22 22.13
N SER A 68 -16.54 18.33 22.16
CA SER A 68 -16.08 17.54 21.00
C SER A 68 -16.65 16.12 20.92
N TYR A 69 -17.66 15.80 21.74
CA TYR A 69 -18.32 14.50 21.75
C TYR A 69 -19.77 14.62 22.28
N ALA A 70 -20.60 13.63 21.98
CA ALA A 70 -21.92 13.48 22.59
C ALA A 70 -22.27 12.02 22.87
N LYS A 71 -23.11 11.83 23.89
CA LYS A 71 -23.66 10.51 24.24
C LYS A 71 -24.68 10.10 23.18
N VAL A 72 -24.66 8.83 22.78
CA VAL A 72 -25.70 8.25 21.96
C VAL A 72 -26.85 7.81 22.87
N THR A 73 -27.98 8.52 22.78
CA THR A 73 -29.18 8.22 23.59
C THR A 73 -30.11 7.20 22.95
N ASP A 74 -30.12 7.18 21.62
CA ASP A 74 -31.01 6.32 20.84
C ASP A 74 -30.47 4.91 20.78
N ASP A 75 -31.36 3.91 20.71
CA ASP A 75 -30.98 2.54 20.40
C ASP A 75 -30.65 2.43 18.90
N ILE A 76 -29.43 2.84 18.54
CA ILE A 76 -28.88 2.74 17.20
C ILE A 76 -27.66 1.83 17.18
N LYS A 77 -27.47 1.16 16.05
CA LYS A 77 -26.36 0.23 15.83
C LYS A 77 -25.67 0.54 14.50
N ILE A 78 -24.43 0.12 14.36
CA ILE A 78 -23.74 0.08 13.06
C ILE A 78 -23.35 -1.36 12.76
N LYS A 79 -23.39 -1.74 11.48
CA LYS A 79 -22.85 -3.00 10.99
C LYS A 79 -21.67 -2.71 10.07
N ALA A 80 -20.52 -3.28 10.38
CA ALA A 80 -19.27 -2.94 9.71
C ALA A 80 -18.25 -4.07 9.76
N ILE A 81 -17.29 -4.02 8.84
CA ILE A 81 -16.17 -4.96 8.77
C ILE A 81 -14.95 -4.36 9.45
N VAL A 82 -14.25 -5.18 10.23
CA VAL A 82 -12.96 -4.85 10.85
C VAL A 82 -11.88 -4.79 9.76
N THR A 83 -11.18 -3.66 9.65
CA THR A 83 -10.12 -3.46 8.63
C THR A 83 -8.72 -3.31 9.21
N SER A 84 -8.60 -3.02 10.51
CA SER A 84 -7.35 -2.87 11.24
C SER A 84 -6.90 -4.17 11.94
N SER A 85 -5.64 -4.21 12.35
CA SER A 85 -5.11 -5.23 13.26
C SER A 85 -4.07 -4.63 14.19
N ASP A 86 -4.07 -5.04 15.46
CA ASP A 86 -3.09 -4.62 16.47
C ASP A 86 -1.91 -5.62 16.62
N VAL A 87 -1.85 -6.67 15.77
CA VAL A 87 -0.81 -7.72 15.84
C VAL A 87 0.60 -7.14 15.76
N ALA A 88 0.83 -6.16 14.88
CA ALA A 88 2.15 -5.55 14.71
C ALA A 88 2.40 -4.38 15.67
N GLY A 89 1.41 -3.94 16.45
CA GLY A 89 1.55 -2.90 17.47
C GLY A 89 1.56 -1.45 16.96
N ASN A 90 1.36 -1.22 15.65
CA ASN A 90 1.25 0.15 15.13
C ASN A 90 -0.13 0.77 15.35
N ILE A 91 -1.16 -0.08 15.36
CA ILE A 91 -2.53 0.22 15.80
C ILE A 91 -2.68 -0.39 17.19
N TYR A 92 -3.16 0.39 18.17
CA TYR A 92 -3.16 -0.04 19.57
C TYR A 92 -4.36 0.52 20.32
N GLN A 93 -5.08 -0.36 21.05
CA GLN A 93 -6.26 0.01 21.83
C GLN A 93 -7.35 0.71 21.00
N GLU A 94 -7.45 0.33 19.73
CA GLU A 94 -8.46 0.80 18.81
C GLU A 94 -8.71 -0.24 17.70
N VAL A 95 -9.90 -0.18 17.11
CA VAL A 95 -10.28 -0.96 15.93
C VAL A 95 -10.91 -0.04 14.89
N ALA A 96 -10.48 -0.16 13.64
CA ALA A 96 -11.08 0.51 12.49
C ALA A 96 -12.21 -0.36 11.93
N LEU A 97 -13.39 0.22 11.85
CA LEU A 97 -14.61 -0.39 11.31
C LEU A 97 -15.01 0.34 10.03
N GLN A 98 -15.35 -0.40 8.99
CA GLN A 98 -15.71 0.15 7.69
C GLN A 98 -16.98 -0.51 7.14
N ASP A 99 -17.89 0.30 6.61
CA ASP A 99 -19.03 -0.12 5.79
C ASP A 99 -18.90 0.46 4.37
N ALA A 100 -19.91 0.28 3.53
CA ALA A 100 -19.90 0.79 2.16
C ALA A 100 -19.89 2.34 2.06
N THR A 101 -20.20 3.03 3.15
CA THR A 101 -20.41 4.49 3.18
C THR A 101 -19.26 5.25 3.84
N GLY A 102 -18.49 4.60 4.72
CA GLY A 102 -17.51 5.28 5.55
C GLY A 102 -16.72 4.34 6.44
N ALA A 103 -15.82 4.92 7.23
CA ALA A 103 -15.15 4.22 8.31
C ALA A 103 -15.16 5.06 9.59
N ILE A 104 -14.99 4.38 10.72
CA ILE A 104 -14.93 4.98 12.05
C ILE A 104 -13.98 4.18 12.94
N ILE A 105 -13.35 4.87 13.89
CA ILE A 105 -12.49 4.24 14.88
C ILE A 105 -13.30 3.94 16.15
N VAL A 106 -13.13 2.77 16.73
CA VAL A 106 -13.62 2.46 18.08
C VAL A 106 -12.42 2.31 19.01
N SER A 107 -12.32 3.18 20.01
CA SER A 107 -11.24 3.16 20.99
C SER A 107 -11.59 2.24 22.16
N VAL A 108 -10.80 1.19 22.40
CA VAL A 108 -11.07 0.16 23.42
C VAL A 108 -9.85 -0.02 24.31
N ALA A 109 -10.03 -0.03 25.63
CA ALA A 109 -8.98 -0.17 26.63
C ALA A 109 -8.47 -1.62 26.75
N GLN A 110 -8.07 -2.20 25.62
CA GLN A 110 -7.64 -3.58 25.47
C GLN A 110 -6.64 -3.70 24.32
N GLY A 111 -5.55 -4.44 24.55
CA GLY A 111 -4.70 -4.96 23.48
C GLY A 111 -5.08 -6.39 23.09
N GLY A 112 -4.59 -6.86 21.96
CA GLY A 112 -4.94 -8.19 21.44
C GLY A 112 -6.36 -8.24 20.87
N LEU A 113 -6.88 -7.11 20.38
CA LEU A 113 -8.21 -7.02 19.77
C LEU A 113 -8.32 -7.94 18.55
N HIS A 114 -7.22 -8.15 17.81
CA HIS A 114 -7.19 -9.10 16.68
C HIS A 114 -7.60 -10.53 17.04
N GLY A 115 -7.47 -10.95 18.30
CA GLY A 115 -7.79 -12.31 18.73
C GLY A 115 -9.28 -12.61 18.64
N ALA A 116 -10.13 -11.64 19.01
CA ALA A 116 -11.58 -11.74 18.86
C ALA A 116 -12.07 -11.13 17.53
N LEU A 117 -11.37 -10.09 17.05
CA LEU A 117 -11.75 -9.29 15.89
C LEU A 117 -10.61 -9.26 14.85
N PRO A 118 -10.29 -10.39 14.21
CA PRO A 118 -9.35 -10.37 13.09
C PRO A 118 -9.90 -9.53 11.92
N ILE A 119 -9.01 -9.13 11.00
CA ILE A 119 -9.40 -8.43 9.77
C ILE A 119 -10.42 -9.29 9.00
N GLY A 120 -11.50 -8.65 8.52
CA GLY A 120 -12.58 -9.35 7.83
C GLY A 120 -13.70 -9.85 8.74
N THR A 121 -13.60 -9.64 10.06
CA THR A 121 -14.74 -9.88 10.96
C THR A 121 -15.81 -8.83 10.75
N GLU A 122 -17.03 -9.25 10.46
CA GLU A 122 -18.20 -8.39 10.43
C GLU A 122 -18.83 -8.33 11.82
N VAL A 123 -19.03 -7.12 12.32
CA VAL A 123 -19.59 -6.88 13.65
C VAL A 123 -20.82 -6.00 13.57
N LEU A 124 -21.78 -6.30 14.42
CA LEU A 124 -22.84 -5.37 14.82
C LEU A 124 -22.39 -4.68 16.11
N VAL A 125 -22.39 -3.34 16.12
CA VAL A 125 -22.01 -2.55 17.31
C VAL A 125 -23.22 -1.75 17.78
N SER A 126 -23.66 -2.01 19.02
CA SER A 126 -24.65 -1.22 19.72
C SER A 126 -24.02 0.05 20.28
N LEU A 127 -24.57 1.21 19.94
CA LEU A 127 -23.96 2.50 20.27
C LEU A 127 -24.62 3.20 21.45
N LYS A 128 -25.83 2.81 21.84
CA LYS A 128 -26.55 3.41 22.97
C LYS A 128 -25.65 3.41 24.21
N ASP A 129 -25.63 4.51 24.94
CA ASP A 129 -24.78 4.71 26.12
C ASP A 129 -23.26 4.83 25.89
N LEU A 130 -22.78 4.61 24.66
CA LEU A 130 -21.47 5.04 24.23
C LEU A 130 -21.51 6.50 23.73
N TYR A 131 -20.34 7.02 23.36
CA TYR A 131 -20.17 8.39 22.91
C TYR A 131 -19.52 8.43 21.54
N VAL A 132 -19.94 9.39 20.72
CA VAL A 132 -19.34 9.68 19.41
C VAL A 132 -18.73 11.07 19.46
N GLY A 133 -17.51 11.20 18.97
CA GLY A 133 -16.75 12.44 18.98
C GLY A 133 -15.51 12.32 18.11
N ASN A 134 -14.43 12.99 18.50
CA ASN A 134 -13.18 12.92 17.75
C ASN A 134 -11.90 12.87 18.58
N TYR A 135 -10.86 12.29 17.98
CA TYR A 135 -9.48 12.52 18.35
C TYR A 135 -8.77 13.20 17.18
N GLY A 136 -8.40 14.47 17.31
CA GLY A 136 -7.79 15.24 16.21
C GLY A 136 -8.69 15.28 14.97
N LYS A 137 -10.01 15.46 15.14
CA LYS A 137 -11.04 15.43 14.08
C LYS A 137 -11.22 14.08 13.37
N GLN A 138 -10.51 13.01 13.75
CA GLN A 138 -10.88 11.65 13.35
C GLN A 138 -12.13 11.22 14.10
N ALA A 139 -13.20 10.88 13.37
CA ALA A 139 -14.42 10.34 13.96
C ALA A 139 -14.12 9.07 14.77
N GLN A 140 -14.58 9.05 16.02
CA GLN A 140 -14.31 7.99 16.97
C GLN A 140 -15.52 7.69 17.86
N ILE A 141 -15.68 6.41 18.21
CA ILE A 141 -16.58 5.91 19.26
C ILE A 141 -15.74 5.60 20.50
N GLY A 142 -16.25 6.01 21.66
CA GLY A 142 -15.53 5.93 22.93
C GLY A 142 -16.41 6.22 24.14
N VAL A 143 -15.76 6.58 25.24
CA VAL A 143 -16.39 7.12 26.46
C VAL A 143 -15.62 8.37 26.92
N PRO A 144 -16.23 9.32 27.66
CA PRO A 144 -15.54 10.49 28.15
C PRO A 144 -14.35 10.11 29.04
N SER A 145 -13.23 10.79 28.84
CA SER A 145 -12.02 10.65 29.65
C SER A 145 -11.40 12.02 29.87
N VAL A 146 -10.74 12.20 31.02
CA VAL A 146 -9.96 13.40 31.30
C VAL A 146 -8.54 13.18 30.80
N ASN A 147 -8.03 14.10 29.99
CA ASN A 147 -6.65 14.05 29.49
C ASN A 147 -5.67 14.64 30.53
N ALA A 148 -4.36 14.58 30.24
CA ALA A 148 -3.33 15.09 31.16
C ALA A 148 -3.44 16.59 31.48
N SER A 149 -4.08 17.39 30.61
CA SER A 149 -4.33 18.81 30.84
C SER A 149 -5.64 19.10 31.58
N GLY A 150 -6.36 18.07 32.05
CA GLY A 150 -7.62 18.22 32.77
C GLY A 150 -8.84 18.47 31.87
N ALA A 151 -8.68 18.43 30.55
CA ALA A 151 -9.78 18.60 29.60
C ALA A 151 -10.48 17.27 29.35
N THR A 152 -11.81 17.29 29.27
CA THR A 152 -12.59 16.09 28.93
C THR A 152 -12.62 15.89 27.42
N THR A 153 -12.17 14.74 26.97
CA THR A 153 -12.18 14.32 25.56
C THR A 153 -12.84 12.96 25.42
N ILE A 154 -13.05 12.51 24.19
CA ILE A 154 -13.38 11.11 23.96
C ILE A 154 -12.14 10.24 24.27
N GLY A 155 -12.35 9.17 25.01
CA GLY A 155 -11.36 8.20 25.44
C GLY A 155 -11.80 6.77 25.13
N ARG A 156 -11.20 5.81 25.82
CA ARG A 156 -11.31 4.38 25.51
C ARG A 156 -12.41 3.70 26.30
N ILE A 157 -13.22 2.88 25.62
CA ILE A 157 -14.24 2.02 26.21
C ILE A 157 -13.52 0.93 27.03
N SER A 158 -13.92 0.68 28.28
CA SER A 158 -13.33 -0.44 29.03
C SER A 158 -13.64 -1.77 28.34
N ARG A 159 -12.75 -2.77 28.46
CA ARG A 159 -12.99 -4.11 27.89
C ARG A 159 -14.36 -4.67 28.26
N THR A 160 -14.74 -4.56 29.54
CA THR A 160 -16.01 -5.07 30.05
C THR A 160 -17.22 -4.40 29.40
N VAL A 161 -17.17 -3.07 29.21
CA VAL A 161 -18.22 -2.36 28.49
C VAL A 161 -18.19 -2.78 27.02
N TRP A 162 -17.03 -2.79 26.37
CA TRP A 162 -16.92 -3.20 24.97
C TRP A 162 -17.54 -4.56 24.70
N ASP A 163 -17.28 -5.57 25.53
CA ASP A 163 -17.87 -6.91 25.42
C ASP A 163 -19.42 -6.92 25.46
N GLN A 164 -20.07 -5.89 26.01
CA GLN A 164 -21.54 -5.75 26.00
C GLN A 164 -22.07 -5.11 24.70
N HIS A 165 -21.21 -4.45 23.94
CA HIS A 165 -21.58 -3.53 22.86
C HIS A 165 -21.36 -4.07 21.44
N TYR A 166 -20.74 -5.23 21.24
CA TYR A 166 -20.61 -5.81 19.90
C TYR A 166 -21.07 -7.25 19.83
N LYS A 167 -21.47 -7.67 18.63
CA LYS A 167 -21.72 -9.06 18.25
C LYS A 167 -20.97 -9.37 16.97
N ILE A 168 -20.31 -10.51 16.93
CA ILE A 168 -19.70 -11.04 15.71
C ILE A 168 -20.80 -11.68 14.88
N LEU A 169 -20.93 -11.26 13.62
CA LEU A 169 -21.91 -11.78 12.68
C LEU A 169 -21.31 -12.80 11.73
N SER A 170 -20.10 -12.51 11.22
CA SER A 170 -19.37 -13.37 10.31
C SER A 170 -17.86 -13.09 10.40
N THR A 171 -17.02 -14.01 9.93
CA THR A 171 -15.56 -13.85 9.89
C THR A 171 -15.02 -14.20 8.50
N GLY A 172 -13.80 -13.77 8.20
CA GLY A 172 -13.13 -14.09 6.92
C GLY A 172 -13.66 -13.33 5.71
N ASN A 173 -14.44 -12.26 5.92
CA ASN A 173 -14.89 -11.41 4.81
C ASN A 173 -13.68 -10.78 4.12
N LYS A 174 -13.74 -10.75 2.79
CA LYS A 174 -12.68 -10.16 1.98
C LYS A 174 -12.66 -8.64 2.18
N VAL A 175 -11.49 -8.11 2.52
CA VAL A 175 -11.27 -6.68 2.68
C VAL A 175 -10.27 -6.21 1.63
N GLU A 176 -10.69 -5.27 0.78
CA GLU A 176 -9.86 -4.68 -0.27
C GLU A 176 -9.64 -3.19 0.00
N PRO A 177 -8.40 -2.68 -0.12
CA PRO A 177 -8.13 -1.27 0.06
C PRO A 177 -8.68 -0.45 -1.11
N THR A 178 -9.22 0.73 -0.82
CA THR A 178 -9.62 1.70 -1.84
C THR A 178 -8.43 2.59 -2.22
N GLU A 179 -8.32 2.97 -3.49
CA GLU A 179 -7.22 3.83 -3.93
C GLU A 179 -7.34 5.23 -3.31
N PHE A 180 -6.29 5.64 -2.60
CA PHE A 180 -6.16 6.96 -2.00
C PHE A 180 -5.53 7.94 -2.98
N ALA A 181 -4.36 7.59 -3.52
CA ALA A 181 -3.60 8.38 -4.49
C ALA A 181 -2.54 7.52 -5.19
N SER A 182 -1.96 8.02 -6.28
CA SER A 182 -0.86 7.37 -6.99
C SER A 182 0.20 8.39 -7.42
N GLY A 183 1.46 8.16 -7.04
CA GLY A 183 2.57 9.07 -7.31
C GLY A 183 2.27 10.48 -6.79
N THR A 184 2.38 11.47 -7.68
CA THR A 184 2.18 12.89 -7.37
C THR A 184 0.73 13.36 -7.44
N ASN A 185 -0.21 12.47 -7.75
CA ASN A 185 -1.62 12.83 -7.83
C ASN A 185 -2.15 13.17 -6.44
N ALA A 186 -3.01 14.19 -6.37
CA ALA A 186 -3.77 14.49 -5.17
C ALA A 186 -4.83 13.41 -4.94
N THR A 187 -5.13 13.13 -3.67
CA THR A 187 -6.25 12.27 -3.32
C THR A 187 -7.60 12.93 -3.64
N THR A 188 -8.58 12.11 -4.02
CA THR A 188 -9.99 12.52 -4.11
C THR A 188 -10.74 12.35 -2.79
N TRP A 189 -10.08 11.80 -1.77
CA TRP A 189 -10.69 11.55 -0.47
C TRP A 189 -10.86 12.84 0.31
N ASP A 190 -11.93 12.90 1.09
CA ASP A 190 -12.28 14.00 1.96
C ASP A 190 -12.00 13.65 3.43
N LEU A 191 -11.38 14.59 4.15
CA LEU A 191 -10.95 14.39 5.53
C LEU A 191 -12.13 14.18 6.50
N ASP A 192 -13.29 14.76 6.22
CA ASP A 192 -14.47 14.62 7.07
C ASP A 192 -15.15 13.27 6.83
N THR A 193 -15.23 12.80 5.58
CA THR A 193 -15.99 11.58 5.22
C THR A 193 -15.14 10.30 5.19
N ASP A 194 -13.89 10.37 4.76
CA ASP A 194 -13.05 9.19 4.47
C ASP A 194 -12.05 8.83 5.57
N GLY A 195 -11.90 9.68 6.59
CA GLY A 195 -11.06 9.40 7.77
C GLY A 195 -11.37 8.06 8.44
N GLY A 196 -10.35 7.20 8.55
CA GLY A 196 -10.40 5.87 9.16
C GLY A 196 -10.53 4.71 8.16
N LYS A 197 -10.65 5.00 6.85
CA LYS A 197 -10.81 3.97 5.82
C LYS A 197 -9.50 3.20 5.57
N LEU A 198 -9.64 1.94 5.16
CA LEU A 198 -8.53 1.16 4.60
C LEU A 198 -8.27 1.64 3.16
N GLY A 199 -7.05 2.12 2.92
CA GLY A 199 -6.66 2.64 1.61
C GLY A 199 -5.34 2.06 1.11
N ILE A 200 -5.01 2.42 -0.13
CA ILE A 200 -3.71 2.20 -0.75
C ILE A 200 -3.21 3.46 -1.43
N ILE A 201 -1.97 3.86 -1.14
CA ILE A 201 -1.24 4.88 -1.89
C ILE A 201 -0.15 4.20 -2.73
N ARG A 202 -0.10 4.50 -4.02
CA ARG A 202 0.76 3.79 -4.98
C ARG A 202 1.95 4.60 -5.43
N ASN A 203 3.01 3.92 -5.85
CA ASN A 203 4.14 4.52 -6.58
C ASN A 203 4.82 5.68 -5.82
N VAL A 204 4.95 5.54 -4.50
CA VAL A 204 5.55 6.53 -3.59
C VAL A 204 6.88 6.03 -3.02
N SER A 205 7.71 6.93 -2.52
CA SER A 205 8.97 6.58 -1.85
C SER A 205 9.17 7.37 -0.56
N PHE A 206 9.76 6.73 0.45
CA PHE A 206 10.08 7.37 1.73
C PHE A 206 11.12 8.49 1.52
N LYS A 207 10.85 9.67 2.09
CA LYS A 207 11.70 10.86 1.94
C LYS A 207 12.51 11.17 3.20
N SER A 208 11.83 11.49 4.29
CA SER A 208 12.46 11.89 5.55
C SER A 208 11.52 11.68 6.73
N SER A 209 12.09 11.36 7.88
CA SER A 209 11.37 11.26 9.15
C SER A 209 11.34 12.59 9.89
N ASN A 210 10.42 12.74 10.85
CA ASN A 210 10.38 13.87 11.77
C ASN A 210 11.39 13.80 12.94
N SER A 211 12.25 12.77 12.99
CA SER A 211 13.21 12.54 14.06
C SER A 211 14.63 12.43 13.52
N SER A 212 15.53 13.30 13.97
CA SER A 212 16.94 13.27 13.55
C SER A 212 17.70 12.00 13.96
N LYS A 213 17.14 11.22 14.91
CA LYS A 213 17.72 9.93 15.35
C LYS A 213 17.31 8.75 14.47
N VAL A 214 16.27 8.92 13.65
CA VAL A 214 15.69 7.84 12.84
C VAL A 214 15.86 8.20 11.38
N THR A 215 16.92 7.66 10.76
CA THR A 215 17.32 8.00 9.39
C THR A 215 16.96 6.95 8.35
N ASP A 216 16.80 5.69 8.75
CA ASP A 216 16.51 4.59 7.82
C ASP A 216 15.56 3.51 8.38
N THR A 217 15.00 3.67 9.58
CA THR A 217 14.02 2.74 10.18
C THR A 217 12.61 3.33 10.29
N PHE A 218 11.58 2.50 10.42
CA PHE A 218 10.20 2.98 10.54
C PHE A 218 9.97 3.88 11.77
N ALA A 219 10.59 3.53 12.90
CA ALA A 219 10.55 4.27 14.16
C ALA A 219 11.79 3.95 15.03
N ASP A 220 11.77 4.35 16.31
CA ASP A 220 12.80 4.02 17.30
C ASP A 220 12.19 3.11 18.38
N ALA A 221 12.52 1.81 18.36
CA ALA A 221 11.98 0.87 19.35
C ALA A 221 12.44 1.19 20.80
N ASN A 222 13.51 1.97 20.96
CA ASN A 222 14.02 2.41 22.25
C ASN A 222 13.52 3.81 22.63
N GLY A 223 12.71 4.44 21.78
CA GLY A 223 12.20 5.80 21.97
C GLY A 223 11.12 5.93 23.06
N GLY A 224 10.68 4.82 23.65
CA GLY A 224 9.59 4.79 24.63
C GLY A 224 8.26 5.22 24.04
N ALA A 225 7.38 5.80 24.87
CA ALA A 225 6.09 6.29 24.41
C ALA A 225 6.25 7.40 23.37
N GLY A 226 5.81 7.14 22.14
CA GLY A 226 5.93 8.08 21.04
C GLY A 226 5.81 7.40 19.68
N SER A 227 6.09 8.19 18.64
CA SER A 227 6.03 7.78 17.26
C SER A 227 7.04 8.52 16.39
N VAL A 228 7.26 7.98 15.21
CA VAL A 228 8.01 8.60 14.12
C VAL A 228 7.12 8.65 12.89
N SER A 229 7.07 9.83 12.27
CA SER A 229 6.30 10.07 11.06
C SER A 229 7.23 10.26 9.88
N TRP A 230 6.92 9.59 8.78
CA TRP A 230 7.66 9.67 7.53
C TRP A 230 6.89 10.45 6.48
N THR A 231 7.59 11.35 5.81
CA THR A 231 7.10 12.02 4.59
C THR A 231 7.41 11.18 3.36
N LEU A 232 6.63 11.38 2.30
CA LEU A 232 6.82 10.72 1.00
C LEU A 232 7.33 11.73 -0.03
N ASN A 233 8.13 11.30 -1.01
CA ASN A 233 8.68 12.20 -2.04
C ASN A 233 7.60 12.80 -2.93
N GLU A 234 6.55 12.02 -3.21
CA GLU A 234 5.51 12.37 -4.17
C GLU A 234 4.30 13.07 -3.54
N GLN A 235 4.29 13.30 -2.22
CA GLN A 235 3.18 13.93 -1.50
C GLN A 235 3.64 15.12 -0.65
N ASP A 236 2.75 16.07 -0.38
CA ASP A 236 3.02 17.15 0.56
C ASP A 236 3.09 16.59 1.99
N GLY A 237 4.27 16.64 2.60
CA GLY A 237 4.52 16.15 3.96
C GLY A 237 3.72 16.86 5.06
N ARG A 238 3.11 18.02 4.78
CA ARG A 238 2.16 18.67 5.70
C ARG A 238 0.76 18.09 5.62
N LYS A 239 0.45 17.37 4.53
CA LYS A 239 -0.88 16.81 4.25
C LYS A 239 -0.93 15.29 4.38
N VAL A 240 0.14 14.58 4.05
CA VAL A 240 0.17 13.11 4.07
C VAL A 240 1.49 12.63 4.70
N ILE A 241 1.37 11.78 5.72
CA ILE A 241 2.51 11.13 6.37
C ILE A 241 2.21 9.65 6.63
N VAL A 242 3.27 8.85 6.75
CA VAL A 242 3.20 7.48 7.26
C VAL A 242 3.57 7.52 8.75
N TYR A 243 2.61 7.23 9.62
CA TYR A 243 2.78 7.27 11.07
C TYR A 243 3.17 5.89 11.62
N ASN A 244 4.23 5.84 12.42
CA ASN A 244 4.74 4.60 13.01
C ASN A 244 4.99 4.76 14.50
N SER A 245 4.37 3.89 15.31
CA SER A 245 4.63 3.83 16.75
C SER A 245 6.04 3.31 17.04
N ASN A 246 6.68 3.86 18.07
CA ASN A 246 7.90 3.28 18.64
C ASN A 246 7.66 1.87 19.22
N PHE A 247 6.42 1.51 19.56
CA PHE A 247 6.06 0.18 20.06
C PHE A 247 5.73 -0.83 18.95
N ALA A 248 5.76 -0.42 17.68
CA ALA A 248 5.53 -1.35 16.58
C ALA A 248 6.64 -2.41 16.54
N LYS A 249 6.26 -3.68 16.31
CA LYS A 249 7.22 -4.80 16.20
C LYS A 249 8.25 -4.60 15.09
N PHE A 250 7.93 -3.76 14.11
CA PHE A 250 8.79 -3.40 12.98
C PHE A 250 9.47 -2.03 13.16
N ALA A 251 9.42 -1.40 14.34
CA ALA A 251 9.97 -0.05 14.54
C ALA A 251 11.42 0.08 14.05
N ASN A 252 12.29 -0.88 14.39
CA ASN A 252 13.69 -0.89 13.94
C ASN A 252 13.92 -1.54 12.56
N SER A 253 12.86 -1.96 11.85
CA SER A 253 12.98 -2.43 10.47
C SER A 253 13.28 -1.26 9.54
N LYS A 254 14.11 -1.49 8.52
CA LYS A 254 14.45 -0.43 7.56
C LYS A 254 13.26 -0.04 6.69
N VAL A 255 13.09 1.24 6.43
CA VAL A 255 12.16 1.70 5.38
C VAL A 255 12.70 1.28 4.01
N PRO A 256 11.84 0.86 3.06
CA PRO A 256 12.29 0.43 1.75
C PRO A 256 12.99 1.54 0.96
N THR A 257 14.01 1.16 0.21
CA THR A 257 14.63 2.03 -0.79
C THR A 257 13.89 1.89 -2.13
N GLY A 258 13.46 2.99 -2.72
CA GLY A 258 12.75 3.01 -4.00
C GLY A 258 11.23 3.15 -3.84
N LYS A 259 10.51 2.90 -4.94
CA LYS A 259 9.06 3.08 -4.99
C LYS A 259 8.30 1.87 -4.45
N VAL A 260 7.28 2.15 -3.66
CA VAL A 260 6.41 1.20 -3.00
C VAL A 260 4.94 1.59 -3.15
N ASP A 261 4.08 0.59 -3.03
CA ASP A 261 2.66 0.75 -2.73
C ASP A 261 2.46 0.48 -1.23
N ILE A 262 1.73 1.36 -0.55
CA ILE A 262 1.50 1.33 0.89
C ILE A 262 0.01 1.20 1.15
N VAL A 263 -0.39 0.09 1.76
CA VAL A 263 -1.72 -0.14 2.32
C VAL A 263 -1.73 0.33 3.78
N GLY A 264 -2.87 0.82 4.26
CA GLY A 264 -2.98 1.19 5.67
C GLY A 264 -4.34 1.76 6.03
N ILE A 265 -4.52 2.07 7.31
CA ILE A 265 -5.67 2.82 7.79
C ILE A 265 -5.34 4.31 7.67
N PHE A 266 -6.09 5.03 6.84
CA PHE A 266 -5.88 6.46 6.58
C PHE A 266 -6.68 7.27 7.59
N LYS A 267 -6.05 7.61 8.71
CA LYS A 267 -6.68 8.40 9.77
C LYS A 267 -6.47 9.88 9.51
N ARG A 268 -7.36 10.68 10.08
CA ARG A 268 -7.22 12.13 10.15
C ARG A 268 -6.53 12.54 11.45
N PHE A 269 -5.61 13.49 11.34
CA PHE A 269 -5.17 14.29 12.47
C PHE A 269 -5.19 15.77 12.08
N ASN A 270 -6.19 16.49 12.59
CA ASN A 270 -6.51 17.86 12.22
C ASN A 270 -6.71 18.03 10.71
N ASN A 271 -5.74 18.59 9.99
CA ASN A 271 -5.82 18.81 8.53
C ASN A 271 -4.82 17.93 7.76
N GLN A 272 -4.37 16.83 8.39
CA GLN A 272 -3.37 15.92 7.86
C GLN A 272 -3.89 14.49 7.84
N TRP A 273 -3.53 13.75 6.79
CA TRP A 273 -3.69 12.31 6.67
C TRP A 273 -2.51 11.59 7.32
N GLU A 274 -2.82 10.66 8.22
CA GLU A 274 -1.89 9.73 8.83
C GLU A 274 -2.17 8.32 8.30
N ILE A 275 -1.24 7.79 7.51
CA ILE A 275 -1.28 6.41 7.02
C ILE A 275 -0.68 5.52 8.11
N ILE A 276 -1.50 4.70 8.72
CA ILE A 276 -1.06 3.72 9.73
C ILE A 276 -1.05 2.33 9.10
N ILE A 277 0.15 1.83 8.80
CA ILE A 277 0.31 0.46 8.28
C ILE A 277 -0.02 -0.55 9.39
N ARG A 278 -0.67 -1.66 9.03
CA ARG A 278 -1.06 -2.71 9.99
C ARG A 278 0.08 -3.68 10.24
N SER A 279 0.96 -3.86 9.25
CA SER A 279 2.19 -4.66 9.31
C SER A 279 3.13 -4.28 8.15
N LEU A 280 4.30 -4.91 8.06
CA LEU A 280 5.19 -4.72 6.91
C LEU A 280 4.63 -5.31 5.60
N ASP A 281 3.70 -6.26 5.66
CA ASP A 281 3.08 -6.86 4.46
C ASP A 281 2.20 -5.86 3.69
N ASP A 282 1.83 -4.76 4.35
CA ASP A 282 1.12 -3.65 3.74
C ASP A 282 2.04 -2.78 2.84
N ILE A 283 3.36 -3.00 2.88
CA ILE A 283 4.30 -2.28 2.02
C ILE A 283 4.90 -3.23 1.02
N LYS A 284 4.58 -3.01 -0.25
CA LYS A 284 5.08 -3.82 -1.37
C LYS A 284 5.86 -2.93 -2.31
N SER A 285 6.93 -3.45 -2.90
CA SER A 285 7.58 -2.75 -4.01
C SER A 285 6.53 -2.42 -5.07
N ALA A 286 6.50 -1.15 -5.50
CA ALA A 286 5.59 -0.74 -6.56
C ALA A 286 5.93 -1.62 -7.77
N GLU A 287 4.92 -2.26 -8.36
CA GLU A 287 5.14 -2.98 -9.60
C GLU A 287 5.75 -1.98 -10.58
N LYS A 288 6.92 -2.32 -11.15
CA LYS A 288 7.39 -1.60 -12.32
C LYS A 288 6.27 -1.77 -13.34
N VAL A 289 5.55 -0.70 -13.64
CA VAL A 289 4.62 -0.69 -14.76
C VAL A 289 5.50 -0.98 -15.96
N ASP A 290 5.44 -2.22 -16.44
CA ASP A 290 6.11 -2.61 -17.68
C ASP A 290 5.45 -1.76 -18.78
N PRO A 291 6.15 -0.72 -19.28
CA PRO A 291 5.54 0.17 -20.26
C PRO A 291 5.29 -0.56 -21.59
N PHE A 292 5.85 -1.77 -21.74
CA PHE A 292 5.70 -2.64 -22.89
C PHE A 292 4.65 -3.74 -22.69
N LYS A 293 3.94 -3.75 -21.55
CA LYS A 293 2.95 -4.78 -21.26
C LYS A 293 1.86 -4.80 -22.33
N GLY A 294 1.66 -5.97 -22.93
CA GLY A 294 0.69 -6.17 -24.01
C GLY A 294 1.16 -5.72 -25.41
N LEU A 295 2.36 -5.15 -25.54
CA LEU A 295 2.94 -4.82 -26.85
C LEU A 295 3.63 -6.03 -27.48
N PRO A 296 3.55 -6.19 -28.82
CA PRO A 296 4.26 -7.23 -29.54
C PRO A 296 5.78 -7.06 -29.42
N GLY A 297 6.53 -8.10 -29.79
CA GLY A 297 8.00 -8.14 -29.67
C GLY A 297 8.49 -8.55 -28.28
N LYS A 298 9.78 -8.36 -28.02
CA LYS A 298 10.51 -8.86 -26.84
C LYS A 298 11.40 -7.77 -26.22
N GLY A 299 11.80 -8.01 -24.97
CA GLY A 299 12.69 -7.11 -24.22
C GLY A 299 11.94 -6.20 -23.23
N ASP A 300 12.61 -5.83 -22.15
CA ASP A 300 12.13 -4.86 -21.15
C ASP A 300 12.91 -3.53 -21.22
N GLY A 301 13.78 -3.38 -22.22
CA GLY A 301 14.56 -2.17 -22.47
C GLY A 301 15.75 -1.98 -21.53
N THR A 302 16.05 -2.94 -20.66
CA THR A 302 17.31 -2.99 -19.91
C THR A 302 18.46 -3.47 -20.78
N GLN A 303 19.70 -3.23 -20.35
CA GLN A 303 20.88 -3.71 -21.08
C GLN A 303 20.93 -5.24 -21.17
N ALA A 304 20.45 -5.95 -20.13
CA ALA A 304 20.40 -7.41 -20.10
C ALA A 304 19.32 -7.98 -21.04
N ASN A 305 18.24 -7.24 -21.26
CA ASN A 305 17.09 -7.66 -22.04
C ASN A 305 16.57 -6.49 -22.92
N PRO A 306 17.36 -6.06 -23.92
CA PRO A 306 17.04 -4.89 -24.74
C PRO A 306 15.78 -5.11 -25.57
N LEU A 307 15.09 -4.02 -25.91
CA LEU A 307 13.95 -4.07 -26.82
C LEU A 307 14.40 -4.59 -28.20
N ASP A 308 13.62 -5.49 -28.78
CA ASP A 308 13.69 -5.76 -30.21
C ASP A 308 13.01 -4.64 -31.01
N ILE A 309 13.18 -4.65 -32.33
CA ILE A 309 12.67 -3.56 -33.18
C ILE A 309 11.13 -3.55 -33.21
N THR A 310 10.49 -4.72 -33.22
CA THR A 310 9.03 -4.84 -33.17
C THR A 310 8.43 -4.16 -31.94
N ARG A 311 9.01 -4.40 -30.75
CA ARG A 311 8.54 -3.79 -29.51
C ARG A 311 8.84 -2.30 -29.44
N ALA A 312 10.02 -1.88 -29.86
CA ALA A 312 10.40 -0.47 -29.90
C ALA A 312 9.48 0.35 -30.82
N LEU A 313 9.13 -0.18 -32.00
CA LEU A 313 8.17 0.44 -32.92
C LEU A 313 6.78 0.55 -32.31
N ALA A 314 6.27 -0.52 -31.71
CA ALA A 314 4.96 -0.53 -31.09
C ALA A 314 4.88 0.50 -29.95
N TYR A 315 5.93 0.58 -29.14
CA TYR A 315 5.99 1.51 -28.01
C TYR A 315 6.10 2.96 -28.45
N ALA A 316 6.98 3.28 -29.42
CA ALA A 316 7.11 4.63 -29.95
C ALA A 316 5.79 5.18 -30.51
N LYS A 317 4.99 4.34 -31.18
CA LYS A 317 3.66 4.72 -31.70
C LYS A 317 2.66 5.06 -30.59
N LEU A 318 2.75 4.40 -29.43
CA LEU A 318 1.84 4.60 -28.29
C LEU A 318 2.27 5.81 -27.45
N ASN A 319 3.51 5.79 -26.96
CA ASN A 319 4.04 6.79 -26.06
C ASN A 319 4.88 7.81 -26.84
N LYS A 320 4.16 8.65 -27.61
CA LYS A 320 4.66 9.55 -28.67
C LYS A 320 5.79 10.52 -28.29
N LYS A 321 6.29 10.49 -27.05
CA LYS A 321 7.42 11.30 -26.57
C LYS A 321 7.94 10.83 -25.21
N ASP A 322 8.34 9.57 -25.10
CA ASP A 322 8.89 9.08 -23.83
C ASP A 322 10.29 9.67 -23.57
N ALA A 323 10.46 10.28 -22.39
CA ALA A 323 11.74 10.84 -21.96
C ALA A 323 12.71 9.76 -21.43
N ASN A 324 12.24 8.55 -21.16
CA ASN A 324 13.08 7.45 -20.71
C ASN A 324 13.96 6.91 -21.84
N THR A 325 15.18 6.50 -21.49
CA THR A 325 16.10 5.85 -22.43
C THR A 325 16.04 4.34 -22.29
N TYR A 326 16.04 3.66 -23.43
CA TYR A 326 15.96 2.20 -23.52
C TYR A 326 17.12 1.63 -24.32
N TYR A 327 17.59 0.45 -23.93
CA TYR A 327 18.48 -0.34 -24.76
C TYR A 327 17.66 -1.02 -25.85
N ILE A 328 18.07 -0.83 -27.10
CA ILE A 328 17.38 -1.36 -28.30
C ILE A 328 18.39 -2.15 -29.12
N LYS A 329 18.02 -3.35 -29.54
CA LYS A 329 18.85 -4.25 -30.33
C LYS A 329 18.23 -4.48 -31.71
N GLY A 330 19.03 -4.35 -32.76
CA GLY A 330 18.61 -4.59 -34.13
C GLY A 330 19.79 -4.78 -35.08
N ILE A 331 19.47 -5.04 -36.34
CA ILE A 331 20.41 -5.12 -37.45
C ILE A 331 20.27 -3.84 -38.27
N ILE A 332 21.39 -3.20 -38.63
CA ILE A 332 21.36 -2.03 -39.54
C ILE A 332 20.82 -2.48 -40.89
N SER A 333 19.61 -2.07 -41.23
CA SER A 333 18.93 -2.40 -42.49
C SER A 333 19.25 -1.41 -43.60
N GLN A 334 19.46 -0.15 -43.25
CA GLN A 334 19.71 0.95 -44.18
C GLN A 334 20.50 2.05 -43.47
N ILE A 335 21.38 2.72 -44.22
CA ILE A 335 22.09 3.92 -43.77
C ILE A 335 21.70 5.05 -44.73
N ASP A 336 21.09 6.11 -44.21
CA ASP A 336 20.75 7.29 -45.01
C ASP A 336 21.92 8.25 -45.09
N GLU A 337 22.58 8.48 -43.95
CA GLU A 337 23.60 9.52 -43.82
C GLU A 337 24.53 9.21 -42.66
N VAL A 338 25.83 9.40 -42.87
CA VAL A 338 26.81 9.59 -41.80
C VAL A 338 27.48 10.94 -42.02
N SER A 339 27.17 11.90 -41.15
CA SER A 339 27.75 13.24 -41.22
C SER A 339 28.95 13.35 -40.29
N THR A 340 30.15 13.39 -40.85
CA THR A 340 31.38 13.64 -40.08
C THR A 340 31.48 15.10 -39.62
N GLN A 341 30.83 16.03 -40.34
CA GLN A 341 30.72 17.43 -39.95
C GLN A 341 29.91 17.61 -38.66
N TYR A 342 28.74 16.96 -38.55
CA TYR A 342 27.90 17.03 -37.35
C TYR A 342 28.20 15.92 -36.35
N GLY A 343 29.02 14.93 -36.72
CA GLY A 343 29.41 13.81 -35.88
C GLY A 343 28.28 12.82 -35.57
N ASN A 344 27.24 12.74 -36.40
CA ASN A 344 26.07 11.88 -36.18
C ASN A 344 25.63 11.17 -37.47
N ALA A 345 24.78 10.16 -37.32
CA ALA A 345 24.24 9.37 -38.43
C ALA A 345 22.71 9.27 -38.37
N ARG A 346 22.09 9.13 -39.54
CA ARG A 346 20.71 8.67 -39.72
C ARG A 346 20.74 7.31 -40.40
N TYR A 347 20.18 6.31 -39.74
CA TYR A 347 20.16 4.93 -40.21
C TYR A 347 18.92 4.21 -39.66
N TYR A 348 18.63 3.02 -40.16
CA TYR A 348 17.47 2.24 -39.77
C TYR A 348 17.90 0.88 -39.22
N LEU A 349 17.13 0.39 -38.26
CA LEU A 349 17.30 -0.91 -37.64
C LEU A 349 16.07 -1.78 -37.89
N SER A 350 16.27 -3.05 -38.22
CA SER A 350 15.20 -4.06 -38.24
C SER A 350 15.63 -5.33 -37.52
N ASN A 351 14.69 -6.23 -37.27
CA ASN A 351 14.99 -7.50 -36.61
C ASN A 351 15.73 -8.48 -37.54
N ASP A 352 15.51 -8.39 -38.85
CA ASP A 352 16.02 -9.31 -39.86
C ASP A 352 17.05 -8.70 -40.82
N GLY A 353 17.32 -7.39 -40.68
CA GLY A 353 18.24 -6.65 -41.55
C GLY A 353 17.61 -6.20 -42.87
N THR A 354 16.31 -6.42 -43.08
CA THR A 354 15.56 -5.92 -44.23
C THR A 354 14.95 -4.56 -43.96
N THR A 355 14.44 -3.89 -44.99
CA THR A 355 13.83 -2.55 -44.87
C THR A 355 12.37 -2.57 -44.41
N THR A 356 11.80 -3.75 -44.16
CA THR A 356 10.43 -3.90 -43.65
C THR A 356 10.43 -3.74 -42.13
N ASP A 357 9.41 -3.05 -41.59
CA ASP A 357 9.25 -2.82 -40.15
C ASP A 357 10.54 -2.31 -39.46
N GLN A 358 11.20 -1.35 -40.11
CA GLN A 358 12.44 -0.76 -39.62
C GLN A 358 12.19 0.49 -38.75
N LEU A 359 12.99 0.64 -37.70
CA LEU A 359 12.98 1.78 -36.79
C LEU A 359 14.10 2.75 -37.17
N GLN A 360 13.76 4.01 -37.41
CA GLN A 360 14.75 5.06 -37.68
C GLN A 360 15.53 5.40 -36.42
N VAL A 361 16.85 5.54 -36.54
CA VAL A 361 17.70 6.23 -35.57
C VAL A 361 17.99 7.62 -36.08
N PHE A 362 17.40 8.63 -35.45
CA PHE A 362 17.52 10.02 -35.90
C PHE A 362 18.72 10.71 -35.23
N ARG A 363 19.75 11.05 -36.02
CA ARG A 363 20.96 11.75 -35.54
C ARG A 363 21.61 11.05 -34.34
N GLY A 364 21.83 9.74 -34.48
CA GLY A 364 22.52 8.91 -33.51
C GLY A 364 24.03 9.17 -33.51
N LEU A 365 24.66 9.03 -32.35
CA LEU A 365 26.09 9.13 -32.13
C LEU A 365 26.75 7.75 -32.23
N TYR A 366 28.07 7.75 -32.43
CA TYR A 366 28.88 6.54 -32.51
C TYR A 366 29.07 5.90 -31.12
N LEU A 367 29.98 4.93 -31.03
CA LEU A 367 30.26 4.15 -29.83
C LEU A 367 30.43 5.03 -28.59
N ASN A 368 29.62 4.71 -27.57
CA ASN A 368 29.58 5.35 -26.27
C ASN A 368 29.33 6.86 -26.31
N GLY A 369 28.71 7.37 -27.38
CA GLY A 369 28.36 8.79 -27.53
C GLY A 369 29.45 9.62 -28.20
N ASN A 370 30.51 8.99 -28.72
CA ASN A 370 31.51 9.68 -29.53
C ASN A 370 30.90 10.15 -30.86
N LYS A 371 31.51 11.17 -31.47
CA LYS A 371 31.13 11.61 -32.81
C LYS A 371 31.57 10.60 -33.86
N PHE A 372 30.76 10.45 -34.91
CA PHE A 372 31.20 9.81 -36.15
C PHE A 372 32.29 10.66 -36.80
N THR A 373 33.40 10.02 -37.18
CA THR A 373 34.54 10.63 -37.86
C THR A 373 34.79 10.04 -39.24
N ASP A 374 34.19 8.89 -39.52
CA ASP A 374 34.34 8.17 -40.78
C ASP A 374 33.03 7.42 -41.12
N PRO A 375 32.46 7.58 -42.33
CA PRO A 375 31.27 6.85 -42.76
C PRO A 375 31.37 5.32 -42.68
N SER A 376 32.58 4.76 -42.77
CA SER A 376 32.83 3.32 -42.70
C SER A 376 32.71 2.71 -41.29
N GLN A 377 32.54 3.55 -40.25
CA GLN A 377 32.39 3.11 -38.86
C GLN A 377 31.12 2.28 -38.60
N ILE A 378 30.15 2.34 -39.51
CA ILE A 378 28.95 1.50 -39.52
C ILE A 378 28.69 0.95 -40.92
N SER A 379 28.04 -0.20 -41.00
CA SER A 379 27.65 -0.82 -42.27
C SER A 379 26.34 -1.60 -42.14
N VAL A 380 25.62 -1.71 -43.25
CA VAL A 380 24.39 -2.51 -43.35
C VAL A 380 24.71 -3.98 -43.02
N GLY A 381 23.78 -4.65 -42.33
CA GLY A 381 23.91 -6.04 -41.89
C GLY A 381 24.56 -6.21 -40.50
N LYS A 382 25.11 -5.14 -39.91
CA LYS A 382 25.70 -5.21 -38.57
C LYS A 382 24.66 -5.22 -37.47
N LYS A 383 24.88 -6.09 -36.47
CA LYS A 383 24.05 -6.14 -35.26
C LYS A 383 24.52 -5.07 -34.30
N VAL A 384 23.62 -4.22 -33.85
CA VAL A 384 23.93 -3.14 -32.90
C VAL A 384 23.07 -3.22 -31.66
N LEU A 385 23.65 -2.76 -30.56
CA LEU A 385 22.93 -2.38 -29.34
C LEU A 385 23.06 -0.87 -29.23
N ILE A 386 21.94 -0.16 -29.11
CA ILE A 386 21.91 1.29 -28.94
C ILE A 386 21.18 1.66 -27.64
N LEU A 387 21.46 2.85 -27.11
CA LEU A 387 20.72 3.45 -26.00
C LEU A 387 20.15 4.79 -26.45
N GLY A 388 18.83 4.98 -26.30
CA GLY A 388 18.17 6.22 -26.69
C GLY A 388 16.71 6.30 -26.25
N THR A 389 16.09 7.47 -26.41
CA THR A 389 14.66 7.68 -26.18
C THR A 389 13.84 7.23 -27.38
N LEU A 390 12.61 6.76 -27.16
CA LEU A 390 11.65 6.45 -28.23
C LEU A 390 10.72 7.65 -28.43
N ASP A 391 10.58 8.07 -29.69
CA ASP A 391 9.89 9.29 -30.10
C ASP A 391 8.97 9.00 -31.30
N PHE A 392 7.95 9.82 -31.49
CA PHE A 392 7.05 9.72 -32.63
C PHE A 392 6.98 11.07 -33.34
N TYR A 393 7.63 11.15 -34.51
CA TYR A 393 7.64 12.37 -35.28
C TYR A 393 6.32 12.53 -36.04
N GLU A 394 5.41 13.31 -35.47
CA GLU A 394 4.01 13.43 -35.92
C GLU A 394 3.89 13.90 -37.37
N ALA A 395 4.72 14.85 -37.81
CA ALA A 395 4.63 15.44 -39.14
C ALA A 395 4.77 14.41 -40.28
N THR A 396 5.48 13.30 -40.04
CA THR A 396 5.61 12.21 -41.01
C THR A 396 5.13 10.87 -40.44
N SER A 397 4.39 10.89 -39.32
CA SER A 397 3.93 9.69 -38.60
C SER A 397 5.03 8.63 -38.39
N ASN A 398 6.25 9.08 -38.06
CA ASN A 398 7.43 8.22 -38.05
C ASN A 398 7.88 7.88 -36.61
N PRO A 399 7.71 6.64 -36.14
CA PRO A 399 8.32 6.17 -34.91
C PRO A 399 9.85 6.11 -35.08
N GLN A 400 10.59 6.68 -34.13
CA GLN A 400 12.04 6.82 -34.22
C GLN A 400 12.71 6.71 -32.86
N VAL A 401 14.02 6.45 -32.89
CA VAL A 401 14.91 6.74 -31.76
C VAL A 401 15.32 8.20 -31.86
N GLY A 402 15.17 8.92 -30.74
CA GLY A 402 15.46 10.35 -30.65
C GLY A 402 16.94 10.70 -30.85
N ARG A 403 17.18 12.00 -31.02
CA ARG A 403 18.52 12.60 -31.13
C ARG A 403 19.40 12.27 -29.93
N ASN A 404 20.71 12.23 -30.14
CA ASN A 404 21.72 11.90 -29.12
C ASN A 404 21.64 10.47 -28.56
N SER A 405 20.89 9.58 -29.22
CA SER A 405 21.06 8.15 -29.02
C SER A 405 22.50 7.74 -29.33
N LYS A 406 22.99 6.67 -28.73
CA LYS A 406 24.38 6.22 -28.88
C LYS A 406 24.47 4.73 -29.12
N ILE A 407 25.41 4.34 -29.96
CA ILE A 407 25.76 2.93 -30.12
C ILE A 407 26.52 2.48 -28.86
N ILE A 408 26.14 1.34 -28.30
CA ILE A 408 26.80 0.69 -27.16
C ILE A 408 27.73 -0.42 -27.65
N SER A 409 27.31 -1.18 -28.67
CA SER A 409 28.15 -2.22 -29.30
C SER A 409 27.76 -2.45 -30.76
N ILE A 410 28.72 -2.90 -31.57
CA ILE A 410 28.55 -3.32 -32.97
C ILE A 410 29.17 -4.71 -33.12
N ASN A 411 28.44 -5.67 -33.71
CA ASN A 411 28.91 -7.03 -33.98
C ASN A 411 28.68 -7.40 -35.46
#